data_AF-A0A7C1UMT0-F1
#
_entry.id   AF-A0A7C1UMT0-F1
#
_cell.length_a   1.000
_cell.length_b   1.000
_cell.length_c   1.000
_cell.angle_alpha   90.00
_cell.angle_beta   90.00
_cell.angle_gamma   90.00
#
_symmetry.space_group_name_H-M   'P 1'
#
loop_
_entity.id
_entity.type
_entity.pdbx_description
1 polymer ?
#
loop_
_entity_poly.entity_id
_entity_poly.type
_entity_poly.pdbx_seq_one_letter_code
_entity_poly.pdbx_strand_id
1 'polypeptide(L)' 'MKQTLTGCFAAAAFILAVSGPAKAMELQWFGQSAFKITTPGGKVIVIDPFITNNPKTPKSLKDLSKLGKVDLILITHGH' A
#
# COMPACT_ATOMS: atom_id res chain seq x y z
N MET A 1 3.68 65.01 -18.34
CA MET A 1 4.87 64.20 -18.01
C MET A 1 4.41 63.10 -17.07
N LYS A 2 4.67 61.85 -17.46
CA LYS A 2 4.05 60.63 -16.92
C LYS A 2 4.79 60.23 -15.63
N GLN A 3 4.07 60.07 -14.52
CA GLN A 3 4.60 59.37 -13.35
C GLN A 3 3.90 58.02 -13.21
N THR A 4 4.75 57.02 -13.29
CA THR A 4 4.57 55.57 -13.27
C THR A 4 4.19 55.11 -11.88
N LEU A 5 3.18 54.25 -11.76
CA LEU A 5 3.02 53.38 -10.59
C LEU A 5 2.73 51.96 -11.06
N THR A 6 3.82 51.22 -11.29
CA THR A 6 3.82 49.77 -11.49
C THR A 6 3.48 49.11 -10.16
N GLY A 7 2.20 48.77 -9.97
CA GLY A 7 1.75 47.96 -8.86
C GLY A 7 2.11 46.49 -9.08
N CYS A 8 3.13 46.01 -8.35
CA CYS A 8 3.45 44.59 -8.26
C CYS A 8 2.28 43.84 -7.57
N PHE A 9 1.44 43.18 -8.35
CA PHE A 9 0.58 42.12 -7.83
C PHE A 9 1.47 40.89 -7.56
N ALA A 10 1.97 40.78 -6.34
CA ALA A 10 2.57 39.55 -5.84
C ALA A 10 1.48 38.47 -5.83
N ALA A 11 1.49 37.61 -6.84
CA ALA A 11 0.65 36.42 -6.87
C ALA A 11 1.21 35.44 -5.82
N ALA A 12 0.61 35.45 -4.62
CA ALA A 12 0.79 34.38 -3.65
C ALA A 12 0.19 33.10 -4.24
N ALA A 13 1.04 32.25 -4.81
CA ALA A 13 0.66 30.92 -5.26
C ALA A 13 0.32 30.07 -4.02
N PHE A 14 -0.97 29.95 -3.74
CA PHE A 14 -1.49 29.01 -2.75
C PHE A 14 -1.27 27.59 -3.29
N ILE A 15 -0.25 26.89 -2.79
CA ILE A 15 -0.08 25.46 -3.08
C ILE A 15 -1.22 24.73 -2.36
N LEU A 16 -2.30 24.46 -3.07
CA LEU A 16 -3.29 23.49 -2.63
C LEU A 16 -2.61 22.12 -2.68
N ALA A 17 -2.21 21.61 -1.52
CA ALA A 17 -1.89 20.20 -1.37
C ALA A 17 -3.17 19.41 -1.67
N VAL A 18 -3.32 18.96 -2.92
CA VAL A 18 -4.38 18.04 -3.31
C VAL A 18 -4.09 16.72 -2.60
N SER A 19 -4.74 16.51 -1.46
CA SER A 19 -4.82 15.19 -0.86
C SER A 19 -5.70 14.32 -1.76
N GLY A 20 -5.08 13.57 -2.67
CA GLY A 20 -5.76 12.49 -3.39
C GLY A 20 -6.31 11.47 -2.39
N PRO A 21 -7.32 10.65 -2.78
CA PRO A 21 -7.90 9.68 -1.88
C PRO A 21 -6.81 8.75 -1.35
N ALA A 22 -6.69 8.67 -0.02
CA ALA A 22 -5.78 7.74 0.62
C ALA A 22 -6.17 6.32 0.19
N LYS A 23 -5.20 5.55 -0.33
CA LYS A 23 -5.44 4.17 -0.73
C LYS A 23 -5.82 3.37 0.51
N ALA A 24 -6.89 2.60 0.46
CA ALA A 24 -7.26 1.72 1.57
C ALA A 24 -6.19 0.63 1.74
N MET A 25 -6.04 0.11 2.96
CA MET A 25 -5.28 -1.12 3.16
C MET A 25 -6.06 -2.31 2.59
N GLU A 26 -5.34 -3.29 2.05
CA GLU A 26 -5.93 -4.56 1.61
C GLU A 26 -5.44 -5.68 2.52
N LEU A 27 -6.35 -6.55 2.94
CA LEU A 27 -6.06 -7.74 3.72
C LEU A 27 -6.58 -8.97 2.98
N GLN A 28 -5.70 -9.92 2.70
CA GLN A 28 -6.05 -11.21 2.12
C GLN A 28 -5.70 -12.32 3.10
N TRP A 29 -6.69 -13.14 3.45
CA TRP A 29 -6.50 -14.31 4.30
C TRP A 29 -6.36 -15.58 3.46
N PHE A 30 -5.36 -16.40 3.78
CA PHE A 30 -5.10 -17.67 3.10
C PHE A 30 -5.53 -18.90 3.93
N GLY A 31 -5.93 -18.72 5.19
CA GLY A 31 -6.20 -19.81 6.14
C GLY A 31 -5.16 -19.85 7.28
N GLN A 32 -5.50 -20.48 8.41
CA GLN A 32 -4.64 -20.45 9.62
C GLN A 32 -4.24 -19.00 9.96
N SER A 33 -2.98 -18.77 10.36
CA SER A 33 -2.40 -17.44 10.58
C SER A 33 -1.79 -16.80 9.31
N ALA A 34 -2.01 -17.36 8.12
CA ALA A 34 -1.44 -16.85 6.88
C ALA A 34 -2.24 -15.66 6.33
N PHE A 35 -1.61 -14.47 6.31
CA PHE A 35 -2.18 -13.23 5.79
C PHE A 35 -1.23 -12.53 4.83
N LYS A 36 -1.79 -11.84 3.82
CA LYS A 36 -1.09 -10.81 3.04
C LYS A 36 -1.74 -9.47 3.29
N ILE A 37 -0.92 -8.47 3.61
CA ILE A 37 -1.33 -7.08 3.81
C ILE A 37 -0.68 -6.24 2.72
N THR A 38 -1.49 -5.49 1.98
CA THR A 38 -1.01 -4.40 1.13
C THR A 38 -1.28 -3.09 1.87
N THR A 39 -0.23 -2.36 2.24
CA THR A 39 -0.37 -1.07 2.91
C THR A 39 -0.87 0.01 1.93
N PRO A 40 -1.44 1.13 2.43
CA PRO A 40 -1.78 2.28 1.59
C PRO A 40 -0.63 2.77 0.70
N GLY A 41 0.61 2.67 1.21
CA GLY A 41 1.84 3.01 0.49
C GLY A 41 2.34 1.93 -0.48
N GLY A 42 1.58 0.85 -0.67
CA GLY A 42 1.87 -0.23 -1.62
C GLY A 42 2.89 -1.26 -1.14
N LYS A 43 3.25 -1.29 0.15
CA LYS A 43 4.11 -2.34 0.70
C LYS A 43 3.33 -3.62 0.89
N VAL A 44 3.93 -4.74 0.52
CA VAL A 44 3.32 -6.08 0.66
C VAL A 44 4.01 -6.82 1.80
N ILE A 45 3.24 -7.16 2.83
CA ILE A 45 3.69 -7.89 4.02
C ILE A 45 2.97 -9.24 4.04
N VAL A 46 3.69 -10.34 4.24
CA VAL A 46 3.10 -11.67 4.42
C VAL A 46 3.41 -12.18 5.82
N ILE A 47 2.39 -12.61 6.55
CA ILE A 47 2.49 -13.14 7.92
C ILE A 47 2.29 -14.65 7.87
N ASP A 48 3.13 -15.42 8.56
CA ASP A 48 3.08 -16.89 8.71
C ASP A 48 2.68 -17.62 7.42
N PRO A 49 3.54 -17.67 6.39
CA PRO A 49 3.19 -18.03 5.02
C PRO A 49 2.96 -19.55 4.78
N PHE A 50 2.20 -20.22 5.66
CA PHE A 50 1.71 -21.57 5.43
C PHE A 50 0.55 -21.56 4.41
N ILE A 51 0.88 -21.56 3.12
CA ILE A 51 -0.08 -21.36 2.00
C ILE A 51 -0.24 -22.63 1.16
N THR A 52 0.85 -23.20 0.65
CA THR A 52 0.80 -24.30 -0.35
C THR A 52 0.13 -25.56 0.21
N ASN A 53 0.53 -25.96 1.42
CA ASN A 53 0.04 -27.17 2.09
C ASN A 53 -1.15 -26.91 3.02
N ASN A 54 -1.61 -25.67 3.13
CA ASN A 54 -2.72 -25.32 3.99
C ASN A 54 -4.04 -25.84 3.36
N PRO A 55 -4.83 -26.65 4.10
CA PRO A 55 -6.06 -27.23 3.56
C PRO A 55 -7.16 -26.18 3.34
N LYS A 56 -7.10 -25.04 4.04
CA LYS A 56 -8.08 -23.96 3.90
C LYS A 56 -7.75 -22.99 2.76
N THR A 57 -6.52 -22.99 2.25
CA THR A 57 -6.15 -22.11 1.13
C THR A 57 -6.84 -22.57 -0.16
N PRO A 58 -7.66 -21.72 -0.81
CA PRO A 58 -8.27 -22.05 -2.10
C PRO A 58 -7.20 -22.40 -3.15
N LYS A 59 -7.49 -23.38 -4.02
CA LYS A 59 -6.53 -23.86 -5.04
C LYS A 59 -5.96 -22.73 -5.90
N SER A 60 -6.77 -21.73 -6.24
CA SER A 60 -6.36 -20.56 -7.02
C SER A 60 -5.30 -19.69 -6.33
N LEU A 61 -5.21 -19.75 -5.00
CA LEU A 61 -4.32 -18.94 -4.15
C LEU A 61 -3.07 -19.71 -3.67
N LYS A 62 -2.95 -21.00 -4.00
CA LYS A 62 -1.79 -21.84 -3.59
C LYS A 62 -0.52 -21.61 -4.40
N ASP A 63 -0.65 -20.95 -5.54
CA ASP A 63 0.48 -20.56 -6.38
C ASP A 63 1.16 -19.33 -5.80
N LEU A 64 2.34 -19.53 -5.22
CA LEU A 64 3.10 -18.47 -4.56
C LEU A 64 3.55 -17.36 -5.52
N SER A 65 3.64 -17.63 -6.83
CA SER A 65 3.98 -16.58 -7.81
C SER A 65 2.94 -15.46 -7.86
N LYS A 66 1.70 -15.74 -7.45
CA LYS A 66 0.59 -14.78 -7.36
C LYS A 66 0.68 -13.84 -6.16
N LEU A 67 1.59 -14.06 -5.22
CA LEU A 67 1.87 -13.10 -4.15
C LEU A 67 2.53 -11.83 -4.70
N GLY A 68 3.19 -11.92 -5.86
CA GLY A 68 3.95 -10.83 -6.43
C GLY A 68 5.20 -10.50 -5.59
N LYS A 69 5.66 -9.25 -5.68
CA LYS A 69 6.75 -8.76 -4.84
C LYS A 69 6.28 -8.69 -3.39
N VAL A 70 7.00 -9.38 -2.50
CA VAL A 70 6.81 -9.28 -1.05
C VAL A 70 7.94 -8.43 -0.48
N ASP A 71 7.60 -7.37 0.25
CA ASP A 71 8.57 -6.48 0.88
C ASP A 71 9.04 -7.00 2.25
N LEU A 72 8.19 -7.75 2.96
CA LEU A 72 8.48 -8.27 4.28
C LEU A 72 7.72 -9.58 4.55
N ILE A 73 8.41 -10.54 5.16
CA ILE A 73 7.79 -11.75 5.72
C ILE A 73 7.95 -11.70 7.23
N LEU A 74 6.85 -11.87 7.95
CA LEU A 74 6.82 -11.91 9.41
C LEU A 74 6.44 -13.32 9.86
N ILE A 75 7.26 -13.90 10.73
CA ILE A 75 7.02 -15.21 11.33
C ILE A 75 6.77 -15.00 12.81
N THR A 76 5.58 -15.38 13.27
CA THR A 76 5.23 -15.28 14.70
C THR A 76 6.03 -16.29 15.53
N HIS A 77 6.17 -17.53 15.04
CA HIS A 77 6.94 -18.63 15.62
C HIS A 77 6.97 -19.85 14.66
N GLY A 78 7.67 -20.93 15.04
CA GLY A 78 7.70 -22.21 14.32
C GLY A 78 6.86 -23.28 15.01
N HIS A 79 5.89 -23.84 14.28
CA HIS A 79 5.04 -24.97 14.68
C HIS A 79 5.46 -26.27 14.01
#